data_AF-A0A1V0UPI4-F1
#
_entry.id   AF-A0A1V0UPI4-F1
#
_cell.length_a   1.000
_cell.length_b   1.000
_cell.length_c   1.000
_cell.angle_alpha   90.00
_cell.angle_beta   90.00
_cell.angle_gamma   90.00
#
_symmetry.space_group_name_H-M   'P 1'
#
loop_
_entity.id
_entity.type
_entity.pdbx_description
1 polymer ?
#
loop_
_entity_poly.entity_id
_entity_poly.type
_entity_poly.pdbx_seq_one_letter_code
_entity_poly.pdbx_strand_id
1 'polypeptide(L)'
;MTEFGTVVFEGKEFKLTEDANFTNRVLGGWYTDFNDASEGEKFDFEVSAPGVDDEGNEVTVYWIFTDIKGEGGKEGLDEYNYDDVDRVVYE
;
A
#
# COMPACT_ATOMS: atom_id res chain seq x y z
N MET A 1 -1.32 -22.23 2.26
CA MET A 1 -1.29 -21.09 1.32
C MET A 1 -1.83 -19.91 2.09
N THR A 2 -1.10 -18.82 2.16
CA THR A 2 -1.59 -17.59 2.78
C THR A 2 -2.70 -17.03 1.90
N GLU A 3 -3.89 -16.86 2.44
CA GLU A 3 -5.05 -16.34 1.70
C GLU A 3 -4.78 -14.94 1.10
N PHE A 4 -3.89 -14.17 1.76
CA PHE A 4 -3.56 -12.78 1.44
C PHE A 4 -2.22 -12.59 0.73
N GLY A 5 -1.50 -13.67 0.44
CA GLY A 5 -0.19 -13.61 -0.24
C GLY A 5 1.02 -13.36 0.66
N THR A 6 2.12 -12.97 0.02
CA THR A 6 3.47 -12.83 0.59
C THR A 6 4.19 -11.75 -0.20
N VAL A 7 4.99 -10.91 0.48
CA VAL A 7 5.74 -9.83 -0.16
C VAL A 7 7.20 -9.85 0.28
N VAL A 8 8.08 -9.28 -0.54
CA VAL A 8 9.51 -9.22 -0.27
C VAL A 8 9.94 -7.77 -0.10
N PHE A 9 10.56 -7.46 1.04
CA PHE A 9 11.13 -6.14 1.31
C PHE A 9 12.53 -6.30 1.89
N GLU A 10 13.50 -5.59 1.31
CA GLU A 10 14.93 -5.68 1.68
C GLU A 10 15.49 -7.12 1.76
N GLY A 11 14.97 -8.02 0.91
CA GLY A 11 15.37 -9.43 0.85
C GLY A 11 14.74 -10.32 1.93
N LYS A 12 13.83 -9.80 2.75
CA LYS A 12 13.03 -10.57 3.72
C LYS A 12 11.62 -10.80 3.20
N GLU A 13 11.07 -11.97 3.50
CA GLU A 13 9.70 -12.33 3.13
C GLU A 13 8.73 -12.04 4.29
N PHE A 14 7.60 -11.43 3.99
CA PHE A 14 6.55 -11.11 4.95
C PHE A 14 5.23 -11.72 4.48
N LYS A 15 4.58 -12.46 5.37
CA LYS A 15 3.33 -13.17 5.11
C LYS A 15 2.16 -12.31 5.57
N LEU A 16 1.36 -11.83 4.63
CA LEU A 16 0.21 -10.98 4.94
C LEU A 16 -0.89 -11.78 5.65
N THR A 17 -1.56 -11.14 6.60
CA THR A 17 -2.61 -11.76 7.42
C THR A 17 -4.01 -11.22 7.15
N GLU A 18 -4.11 -10.05 6.48
CA GLU A 18 -5.37 -9.44 6.04
C GLU A 18 -5.14 -8.63 4.76
N ASP A 19 -6.22 -8.19 4.11
CA ASP A 19 -6.17 -7.32 2.93
C ASP A 19 -5.63 -5.91 3.23
N ALA A 20 -5.03 -5.28 2.22
CA ALA A 20 -4.57 -3.91 2.33
C ALA A 20 -5.74 -2.92 2.41
N ASN A 21 -5.58 -1.88 3.24
CA ASN A 21 -6.57 -0.84 3.45
C ASN A 21 -5.92 0.55 3.39
N PHE A 22 -6.70 1.56 3.01
CA PHE A 22 -6.26 2.95 3.04
C PHE A 22 -5.87 3.39 4.45
N THR A 23 -4.69 3.97 4.59
CA THR A 23 -4.24 4.56 5.86
C THR A 23 -4.88 5.93 6.13
N ASN A 24 -5.40 6.58 5.08
CA ASN A 24 -5.88 7.98 5.09
C ASN A 24 -4.80 8.99 5.52
N ARG A 25 -3.52 8.61 5.45
CA ARG A 25 -2.41 9.51 5.72
C ARG A 25 -2.30 10.53 4.59
N VAL A 26 -2.28 11.81 4.94
CA VAL A 26 -1.89 12.88 4.00
C VAL A 26 -0.39 12.79 3.78
N LEU A 27 0.01 12.49 2.53
CA LEU A 27 1.40 12.40 2.13
C LEU A 27 1.97 13.81 1.90
N GLY A 28 3.13 14.11 2.48
CA GLY A 28 3.78 15.41 2.36
C GLY A 28 4.94 15.41 1.36
N GLY A 29 5.37 16.60 0.94
CA GLY A 29 6.55 16.76 0.08
C GLY A 29 6.19 16.79 -1.40
N TRP A 30 6.63 15.79 -2.16
CA TRP A 30 6.47 15.72 -3.62
C TRP A 30 5.22 14.96 -4.09
N TYR A 31 4.44 14.43 -3.14
CA TYR A 31 3.18 13.74 -3.37
C TYR A 31 2.01 14.71 -3.52
N THR A 32 1.00 14.32 -4.27
CA THR A 32 -0.25 15.08 -4.45
C THR A 32 -1.39 14.44 -3.67
N ASP A 33 -2.03 15.17 -2.74
CA ASP A 33 -3.20 14.67 -2.01
C ASP A 33 -4.43 14.56 -2.92
N PHE A 34 -5.31 13.60 -2.62
CA PHE A 34 -6.57 13.41 -3.35
C PHE A 34 -7.46 14.66 -3.35
N ASN A 35 -7.48 15.43 -2.26
CA ASN A 35 -8.31 16.63 -2.15
C ASN A 35 -7.74 17.82 -2.93
N ASP A 36 -6.43 17.83 -3.18
CA ASP A 36 -5.76 18.86 -3.99
C ASP A 36 -5.82 18.55 -5.49
N ALA A 37 -5.87 17.26 -5.87
CA ALA A 37 -6.00 16.85 -7.27
C ALA A 37 -7.38 17.24 -7.85
N SER A 38 -7.38 17.76 -9.08
CA SER A 38 -8.61 17.95 -9.88
C SER A 38 -9.02 16.66 -10.59
N GLU A 39 -10.23 16.64 -11.17
CA GLU A 39 -10.67 15.52 -12.01
C GLU A 39 -9.73 15.33 -13.20
N GLY A 40 -9.30 14.08 -13.43
CA GLY A 40 -8.30 13.69 -14.41
C GLY A 40 -6.84 13.92 -13.99
N GLU A 41 -6.58 14.50 -12.81
CA GLU A 41 -5.22 14.65 -12.28
C GLU A 41 -4.79 13.45 -11.44
N LYS A 42 -3.47 13.30 -11.29
CA LYS A 42 -2.88 12.26 -10.46
C LYS A 42 -2.90 12.65 -8.98
N PHE A 43 -3.12 11.67 -8.13
CA PHE A 43 -2.95 11.77 -6.68
C PHE A 43 -2.22 10.54 -6.15
N ASP A 44 -1.65 10.68 -4.97
CA ASP A 44 -0.93 9.63 -4.28
C ASP A 44 -1.62 9.28 -2.97
N PHE A 45 -1.58 8.01 -2.59
CA PHE A 45 -2.17 7.53 -1.35
C PHE A 45 -1.37 6.36 -0.77
N GLU A 46 -1.44 6.21 0.56
CA GLU A 46 -0.77 5.12 1.28
C GLU A 46 -1.79 4.07 1.72
N VAL A 47 -1.48 2.81 1.44
CA VAL A 47 -2.21 1.65 1.97
C VAL A 47 -1.31 0.83 2.88
N SER A 48 -1.93 0.05 3.75
CA SER A 48 -1.21 -0.87 4.63
C SER A 48 -1.95 -2.19 4.81
N ALA A 49 -1.19 -3.25 5.06
CA ALA A 49 -1.71 -4.56 5.45
C ALA A 49 -0.90 -5.11 6.63
N PRO A 50 -1.56 -5.75 7.61
CA PRO A 50 -0.86 -6.49 8.65
C PRO A 50 -0.25 -7.78 8.09
N GLY A 51 0.83 -8.24 8.72
CA GLY A 51 1.50 -9.48 8.36
C GLY A 51 2.42 -9.98 9.47
N VAL A 52 3.17 -11.02 9.14
CA VAL A 52 4.21 -11.59 10.02
C VAL A 52 5.50 -11.86 9.25
N ASP A 53 6.64 -11.76 9.91
CA ASP A 53 7.93 -12.21 9.37
C ASP A 53 8.14 -13.74 9.53
N ASP A 54 9.33 -14.23 9.18
CA ASP A 54 9.66 -15.65 9.26
C ASP A 54 9.78 -16.19 10.71
N GLU A 55 10.01 -15.30 11.67
CA GLU A 55 10.07 -15.61 13.10
C GLU A 55 8.67 -15.54 13.75
N GLY A 56 7.67 -15.02 13.03
CA GLY A 56 6.29 -14.87 13.49
C GLY A 56 6.04 -13.55 14.24
N ASN A 57 6.93 -12.57 14.12
CA ASN A 57 6.73 -11.24 14.69
C ASN A 57 5.70 -10.47 13.87
N GLU A 58 4.81 -9.76 14.56
CA GLU A 58 3.78 -8.92 13.92
C GLU A 58 4.40 -7.68 13.27
N VAL A 59 3.98 -7.43 12.04
CA VAL A 59 4.41 -6.28 11.24
C VAL A 59 3.24 -5.62 10.54
N THR A 60 3.39 -4.34 10.22
CA THR A 60 2.57 -3.65 9.22
C THR A 60 3.41 -3.32 8.00
N VAL A 61 2.96 -3.75 6.82
CA VAL A 61 3.57 -3.45 5.54
C VAL A 61 2.82 -2.28 4.88
N TYR A 62 3.54 -1.36 4.27
CA TYR A 62 2.98 -0.16 3.65
C TYR A 62 3.41 -0.04 2.19
N TRP A 63 2.49 0.50 1.38
CA TRP A 63 2.71 0.85 -0.01
C TRP A 63 2.22 2.27 -0.27
N ILE A 64 2.85 2.94 -1.24
CA ILE A 64 2.38 4.21 -1.77
C ILE A 64 2.06 4.00 -3.25
N PHE A 65 0.85 4.37 -3.65
CA PHE A 65 0.40 4.27 -5.03
C PHE A 65 0.02 5.64 -5.58
N THR A 66 0.17 5.78 -6.90
CA THR A 66 -0.35 6.91 -7.66
C THR A 66 -1.53 6.45 -8.50
N ASP A 67 -2.62 7.21 -8.50
CA ASP A 67 -3.80 6.95 -9.34
C ASP A 67 -4.36 8.25 -9.94
N ILE A 68 -5.31 8.12 -10.87
CA ILE A 68 -5.99 9.25 -11.51
C ILE A 68 -7.34 9.48 -10.83
N LYS A 69 -7.63 10.72 -10.44
CA LYS A 69 -8.91 11.08 -9.83
C LYS A 69 -10.03 11.10 -10.87
N GLY A 70 -11.03 10.24 -10.69
CA GLY A 70 -12.20 10.18 -11.57
C GLY A 70 -11.99 9.21 -12.74
N GLU A 71 -12.42 9.60 -13.94
CA GLU A 71 -12.31 8.73 -15.12
C GLU A 71 -10.85 8.39 -15.45
N GLY A 72 -10.56 7.09 -15.58
CA GLY A 72 -9.22 6.57 -15.87
C GLY A 72 -8.42 6.15 -14.63
N GLY A 73 -8.95 6.36 -13.42
CA GLY A 73 -8.44 5.74 -12.21
C GLY A 73 -8.78 4.25 -12.10
N LYS A 74 -8.17 3.58 -11.13
CA LYS A 74 -8.47 2.17 -10.81
C LYS A 74 -9.75 2.06 -9.98
N GLU A 75 -10.51 0.99 -10.20
CA GLU A 75 -11.76 0.74 -9.49
C GLU A 75 -11.53 0.01 -8.15
N GLY A 76 -10.45 -0.76 -8.04
CA GLY A 76 -10.15 -1.58 -6.87
C GLY A 76 -8.69 -1.57 -6.43
N LEU A 77 -8.47 -1.83 -5.13
CA LEU A 77 -7.13 -1.98 -4.56
C LEU A 77 -6.39 -3.22 -5.08
N ASP A 78 -7.10 -4.22 -5.59
CA ASP A 78 -6.55 -5.43 -6.20
C ASP A 78 -5.89 -5.20 -7.57
N GLU A 79 -6.08 -4.03 -8.18
CA GLU A 79 -5.49 -3.67 -9.48
C GLU A 79 -4.08 -3.08 -9.39
N TYR A 80 -3.56 -2.89 -8.18
CA TYR A 80 -2.25 -2.28 -7.92
C TYR A 80 -1.15 -3.33 -7.79
N ASN A 81 0.08 -2.92 -8.06
CA ASN A 81 1.25 -3.79 -7.92
C ASN A 81 1.82 -3.70 -6.50
N TYR A 82 1.63 -4.76 -5.70
CA TYR A 82 2.13 -4.86 -4.33
C TYR A 82 3.59 -5.34 -4.22
N ASP A 83 4.31 -5.53 -5.34
CA ASP A 83 5.72 -5.93 -5.31
C ASP A 83 6.66 -4.79 -4.86
N ASP A 84 6.23 -3.53 -4.95
CA ASP A 84 7.05 -2.35 -4.59
C ASP A 84 6.67 -1.80 -3.21
N VAL A 85 7.15 -2.47 -2.16
CA VAL A 85 6.89 -2.10 -0.76
C VAL A 85 7.63 -0.81 -0.39
N ASP A 86 6.92 0.16 0.21
CA ASP A 86 7.49 1.43 0.70
C ASP A 86 8.23 1.23 2.02
N ARG A 87 7.58 0.58 2.99
CA ARG A 87 8.18 0.28 4.29
C ARG A 87 7.51 -0.88 5.02
N VAL A 88 8.24 -1.46 5.96
CA VAL A 88 7.74 -2.41 6.96
C VAL A 88 8.02 -1.87 8.36
N VAL A 89 7.03 -1.95 9.24
CA VAL A 89 7.13 -1.53 10.65
C VAL A 89 6.78 -2.70 11.55
N TYR A 90 7.64 -2.97 12.53
CA TYR A 90 7.39 -3.95 13.58
C TYR A 90 6.53 -3.34 14.69
N GLU A 91 5.60 -4.11 15.24
CA GLU A 91 4.74 -3.69 16.37
C GLU A 91 5.42 -3.84 17.74
#